data_AF-A0A1V6C0A9-F1
#
_entry.id   AF-A0A1V6C0A9-F1
#
_cell.length_a   1.000
_cell.length_b   1.000
_cell.length_c   1.000
_cell.angle_alpha   90.00
_cell.angle_beta   90.00
_cell.angle_gamma   90.00
#
_symmetry.space_group_name_H-M   'P 1'
#
loop_
_entity.id
_entity.type
_entity.pdbx_description
1 polymer ?
#
loop_
_entity_poly.entity_id
_entity_poly.type
_entity_poly.pdbx_seq_one_letter_code
_entity_poly.pdbx_strand_id
1 'polypeptide(L)'
;MRSLFILIVVQFVFICCTSDVHENSMDQIPPTVPVTGLKAPVEFQVLRVPDHLTKADFSSHRQADFKGIISPDGKMVTASVIQYFHPDNLPARFLCFFPEPDTLINGVASFTLDGTRDIIYSPVAYAGSLYAPNPDFGFSFRHELSRLNVTVTLSQDKGDVQDMLLLSAEVLTYNKLQLHLDGPLAGRLKVAGDAKKARLPLRDDAGSVARNIHLSEITKDCGSVHVYAAENPVLVLTIQGKTGTFTRELTLPTLTPGKEYRVEVTGDLQNVLFKASLSDWIQGDSGEAKL
;
A
#
# COMPACT_ATOMS: atom_id res chain seq x y z
N MET A 1 -42.92 81.41 22.44
CA MET A 1 -43.99 80.67 21.71
C MET A 1 -43.32 79.82 20.64
N ARG A 2 -43.52 78.51 20.78
CA ARG A 2 -43.34 77.36 19.86
C ARG A 2 -42.50 77.55 18.58
N SER A 3 -41.37 76.86 18.60
CA SER A 3 -40.48 76.53 17.49
C SER A 3 -41.19 75.65 16.44
N LEU A 4 -41.01 75.96 15.16
CA LEU A 4 -41.47 75.16 14.02
C LEU A 4 -40.23 74.50 13.38
N PHE A 5 -39.98 73.24 13.71
CA PHE A 5 -38.99 72.42 13.02
C PHE A 5 -39.70 71.63 11.92
N ILE A 6 -39.45 71.98 10.66
CA ILE A 6 -39.81 71.17 9.51
C ILE A 6 -38.59 70.32 9.17
N LEU A 7 -38.67 69.02 9.44
CA LEU A 7 -37.66 68.03 9.08
C LEU A 7 -37.92 67.57 7.64
N ILE A 8 -37.13 68.05 6.68
CA ILE A 8 -37.10 67.51 5.32
C ILE A 8 -36.12 66.33 5.32
N VAL A 9 -36.66 65.11 5.33
CA VAL A 9 -35.88 63.88 5.15
C VAL A 9 -35.62 63.72 3.64
N VAL A 10 -34.44 64.14 3.18
CA VAL A 10 -33.95 63.80 1.84
C VAL A 10 -33.42 62.37 1.90
N GLN A 11 -34.21 61.45 1.38
CA GLN A 11 -33.85 60.04 1.25
C GLN A 11 -32.81 59.91 0.13
N PHE A 12 -31.52 59.94 0.49
CA PHE A 12 -30.44 59.56 -0.41
C PHE A 12 -30.56 58.05 -0.68
N VAL A 13 -31.12 57.71 -1.83
CA VAL A 13 -31.00 56.36 -2.40
C VAL A 13 -29.55 56.18 -2.83
N PHE A 14 -28.73 55.62 -1.94
CA PHE A 14 -27.51 54.97 -2.36
C PHE A 14 -27.92 53.73 -3.15
N ILE A 15 -27.93 53.85 -4.48
CA ILE A 15 -27.77 52.70 -5.36
C ILE A 15 -26.33 52.24 -5.14
N CYS A 16 -26.10 51.47 -4.08
CA CYS A 16 -24.99 50.54 -4.08
C CYS A 16 -25.33 49.53 -5.16
N CYS A 17 -24.77 49.73 -6.36
CA CYS A 17 -24.42 48.61 -7.20
C CYS A 17 -23.47 47.75 -6.36
N THR A 18 -24.03 46.84 -5.56
CA THR A 18 -23.32 45.61 -5.25
C THR A 18 -23.18 44.94 -6.60
N SER A 19 -22.07 45.22 -7.29
CA SER A 19 -21.51 44.26 -8.21
C SER A 19 -21.58 42.93 -7.47
N ASP A 20 -22.43 42.03 -7.97
CA ASP A 20 -22.42 40.63 -7.60
C ASP A 20 -20.96 40.20 -7.65
N VAL A 21 -20.34 40.19 -6.49
CA VAL A 21 -19.13 39.43 -6.30
C VAL A 21 -19.68 38.03 -6.37
N HIS A 22 -19.62 37.44 -7.56
CA HIS A 22 -19.55 36.01 -7.74
C HIS A 22 -18.48 35.55 -6.75
N GLU A 23 -18.89 35.19 -5.53
CA GLU A 23 -18.21 34.15 -4.79
C GLU A 23 -18.31 32.97 -5.73
N ASN A 24 -17.24 32.77 -6.50
CA ASN A 24 -16.96 31.51 -7.16
C ASN A 24 -16.77 30.48 -6.04
N SER A 25 -17.85 30.11 -5.35
CA SER A 25 -17.89 28.89 -4.56
C SER A 25 -17.85 27.78 -5.59
N MET A 26 -16.65 27.40 -6.00
CA MET A 26 -16.46 26.16 -6.75
C MET A 26 -17.11 25.06 -5.90
N ASP A 27 -17.98 24.24 -6.49
CA ASP A 27 -18.59 23.16 -5.73
C ASP A 27 -17.50 22.16 -5.32
N GLN A 28 -17.54 21.78 -4.05
CA GLN A 28 -16.60 20.82 -3.49
C GLN A 28 -16.90 19.43 -4.04
N ILE A 29 -15.82 18.71 -4.37
CA ILE A 29 -15.89 17.27 -4.58
C ILE A 29 -16.10 16.63 -3.20
N PRO A 30 -16.96 15.60 -3.05
CA PRO A 30 -17.15 14.90 -1.79
C PRO A 30 -15.80 14.59 -1.13
N PRO A 31 -15.51 15.16 0.06
CA PRO A 31 -14.17 15.08 0.65
C PRO A 31 -13.87 13.67 1.19
N THR A 32 -14.93 12.90 1.46
CA THR A 32 -14.87 11.53 1.96
C THR A 32 -15.61 10.62 1.00
N VAL A 33 -14.95 9.55 0.55
CA VAL A 33 -15.46 8.63 -0.48
C VAL A 33 -15.20 7.17 -0.10
N PRO A 34 -16.03 6.22 -0.56
CA PRO A 34 -15.85 4.81 -0.27
C PRO A 34 -14.55 4.25 -0.87
N VAL A 35 -14.00 3.25 -0.18
CA VAL A 35 -12.88 2.44 -0.66
C VAL A 35 -13.19 0.96 -0.57
N THR A 36 -12.60 0.18 -1.48
CA THR A 36 -12.70 -1.28 -1.50
C THR A 36 -11.31 -1.89 -1.72
N GLY A 37 -11.12 -3.15 -1.28
CA GLY A 37 -9.88 -3.90 -1.53
C GLY A 37 -8.73 -3.60 -0.56
N LEU A 38 -9.03 -3.05 0.62
CA LEU A 38 -8.04 -2.80 1.67
C LEU A 38 -8.23 -3.72 2.87
N LYS A 39 -7.11 -4.06 3.50
CA LYS A 39 -7.05 -4.93 4.69
C LYS A 39 -6.66 -4.19 5.97
N ALA A 40 -6.03 -3.01 5.85
CA ALA A 40 -5.60 -2.20 6.98
C ALA A 40 -5.57 -0.71 6.58
N PRO A 41 -5.72 0.22 7.54
CA PRO A 41 -5.61 1.64 7.28
C PRO A 41 -4.15 2.02 6.94
N VAL A 42 -3.97 2.76 5.85
CA VAL A 42 -2.68 3.31 5.37
C VAL A 42 -2.90 4.73 4.85
N GLU A 43 -1.88 5.57 4.79
CA GLU A 43 -2.00 6.91 4.20
C GLU A 43 -1.60 6.87 2.71
N PHE A 44 -2.54 7.14 1.81
CA PHE A 44 -2.28 7.04 0.38
C PHE A 44 -1.73 8.33 -0.25
N GLN A 45 -1.04 8.15 -1.37
CA GLN A 45 -0.67 9.20 -2.30
C GLN A 45 -1.77 9.35 -3.35
N VAL A 46 -2.31 10.55 -3.51
CA VAL A 46 -3.35 10.83 -4.51
C VAL A 46 -2.81 11.80 -5.57
N LEU A 47 -3.06 11.46 -6.83
CA LEU A 47 -2.76 12.30 -8.00
C LEU A 47 -4.07 12.66 -8.70
N ARG A 48 -4.25 13.93 -9.03
CA ARG A 48 -5.33 14.40 -9.89
C ARG A 48 -4.85 14.39 -11.34
N VAL A 49 -5.64 13.80 -12.22
CA VAL A 49 -5.38 13.91 -13.67
C VAL A 49 -5.54 15.37 -14.07
N PRO A 50 -4.60 15.98 -14.82
CA PRO A 50 -4.77 17.34 -15.31
C PRO A 50 -6.09 17.53 -16.07
N ASP A 51 -6.87 18.53 -15.68
CA ASP A 51 -8.29 18.65 -16.02
C ASP A 51 -8.57 18.72 -17.54
N HIS A 52 -7.64 19.27 -18.33
CA HIS A 52 -7.77 19.44 -19.78
C HIS A 52 -7.42 18.18 -20.58
N LEU A 53 -6.91 17.13 -19.95
CA LEU A 53 -6.45 15.93 -20.66
C LEU A 53 -7.55 14.89 -20.77
N THR A 54 -7.79 14.37 -21.98
CA THR A 54 -8.78 13.29 -22.17
C THR A 54 -8.31 11.93 -21.66
N LYS A 55 -6.99 11.76 -21.50
CA LYS A 55 -6.37 10.55 -20.95
C LYS A 55 -5.61 10.89 -19.67
N ALA A 56 -5.43 9.89 -18.81
CA ALA A 56 -4.57 10.03 -17.65
C ALA A 56 -3.12 10.20 -18.10
N ASP A 57 -2.47 11.23 -17.57
CA ASP A 57 -1.07 11.58 -17.81
C ASP A 57 -0.54 12.21 -16.52
N PHE A 58 0.45 11.56 -15.93
CA PHE A 58 1.14 11.97 -14.71
C PHE A 58 2.63 12.23 -15.00
N SER A 59 2.99 12.45 -16.27
CA SER A 59 4.38 12.65 -16.69
C SER A 59 5.02 13.91 -16.08
N SER A 60 4.23 14.94 -15.80
CA SER A 60 4.66 16.18 -15.14
C SER A 60 4.74 16.07 -13.62
N HIS A 61 4.07 15.10 -13.00
CA HIS A 61 4.04 14.97 -11.54
C HIS A 61 5.42 14.57 -11.01
N ARG A 62 5.77 15.15 -9.85
CA ARG A 62 7.01 14.84 -9.11
C ARG A 62 6.77 14.42 -7.66
N GLN A 63 5.54 14.60 -7.18
CA GLN A 63 5.04 14.21 -5.87
C GLN A 63 3.52 14.04 -5.94
N ALA A 64 2.92 13.51 -4.88
CA ALA A 64 1.47 13.46 -4.71
C ALA A 64 0.86 14.87 -4.67
N ASP A 65 -0.36 15.04 -5.18
CA ASP A 65 -1.08 16.31 -5.08
C ASP A 65 -1.64 16.50 -3.65
N PHE A 66 -2.06 15.40 -3.03
CA PHE A 66 -2.51 15.35 -1.64
C PHE A 66 -2.47 13.92 -1.09
N LYS A 67 -2.76 13.78 0.22
CA LYS A 67 -2.83 12.48 0.89
C LYS A 67 -4.29 12.02 1.06
N GLY A 68 -4.51 10.72 0.97
CA GLY A 68 -5.79 10.09 1.33
C GLY A 68 -5.71 9.50 2.73
N ILE A 69 -6.53 10.02 3.65
CA ILE A 69 -6.60 9.58 5.05
C ILE A 69 -7.71 8.54 5.17
N ILE A 70 -7.37 7.30 5.54
CA ILE A 70 -8.37 6.24 5.67
C ILE A 70 -9.05 6.31 7.03
N SER A 71 -10.36 6.06 7.02
CA SER A 71 -11.12 5.85 8.25
C SER A 71 -10.63 4.63 9.04
N PRO A 72 -10.80 4.59 10.37
CA PRO A 72 -10.38 3.45 11.19
C PRO A 72 -10.99 2.10 10.77
N ASP A 73 -12.17 2.12 10.13
CA ASP A 73 -12.86 0.91 9.63
C ASP A 73 -12.39 0.46 8.24
N GLY A 74 -11.47 1.20 7.60
CA GLY A 74 -10.93 0.87 6.29
C GLY A 74 -11.91 1.02 5.12
N LYS A 75 -13.08 1.63 5.32
CA LYS A 75 -14.16 1.70 4.31
C LYS A 75 -14.26 3.02 3.58
N MET A 76 -13.67 4.08 4.13
CA MET A 76 -13.69 5.41 3.54
C MET A 76 -12.27 5.96 3.45
N VAL A 77 -12.04 6.82 2.46
CA VAL A 77 -10.88 7.70 2.41
C VAL A 77 -11.33 9.14 2.36
N THR A 78 -10.64 9.98 3.12
CA THR A 78 -10.86 11.42 3.20
C THR A 78 -9.66 12.14 2.61
N ALA A 79 -9.88 13.06 1.68
CA ALA A 79 -8.81 13.90 1.14
C ALA A 79 -8.23 14.79 2.26
N SER A 80 -6.91 14.84 2.37
CA SER A 80 -6.23 15.69 3.36
C SER A 80 -6.43 17.18 3.11
N VAL A 81 -6.85 17.56 1.90
CA VAL A 81 -7.19 18.92 1.49
C VAL A 81 -8.45 18.89 0.64
N ILE A 82 -9.31 19.89 0.80
CA ILE A 82 -10.57 20.01 0.05
C ILE A 82 -10.27 20.08 -1.45
N GLN A 83 -10.98 19.28 -2.24
CA GLN A 83 -10.91 19.28 -3.70
C GLN A 83 -12.16 19.94 -4.29
N TYR A 84 -12.00 20.61 -5.42
CA TYR A 84 -13.05 21.34 -6.10
C TYR A 84 -13.19 20.90 -7.55
N PHE A 85 -14.43 20.89 -8.06
CA PHE A 85 -14.68 20.75 -9.49
C PHE A 85 -14.14 21.95 -10.25
N HIS A 86 -13.73 21.73 -11.50
CA HIS A 86 -13.27 22.81 -12.36
C HIS A 86 -14.46 23.67 -12.83
N PRO A 87 -14.33 25.02 -12.90
CA PRO A 87 -15.42 25.91 -13.29
C PRO A 87 -15.96 25.65 -14.69
N ASP A 88 -15.08 25.31 -15.63
CA ASP A 88 -15.45 24.99 -17.02
C ASP A 88 -16.09 23.61 -17.19
N ASN A 89 -16.62 23.01 -16.11
CA ASN A 89 -17.25 21.69 -16.09
C ASN A 89 -16.33 20.57 -16.64
N LEU A 90 -15.02 20.69 -16.42
CA LEU A 90 -14.03 19.67 -16.79
C LEU A 90 -14.10 18.46 -15.83
N PRO A 91 -13.76 17.25 -16.31
CA PRO A 91 -13.85 16.03 -15.52
C PRO A 91 -12.77 15.96 -14.44
N ALA A 92 -13.19 15.78 -13.18
CA ALA A 92 -12.30 15.50 -12.07
C ALA A 92 -12.02 13.99 -11.97
N ARG A 93 -10.74 13.62 -12.00
CA ARG A 93 -10.29 12.21 -11.98
C ARG A 93 -9.07 12.07 -11.09
N PHE A 94 -9.01 10.98 -10.33
CA PHE A 94 -7.99 10.77 -9.31
C PHE A 94 -7.43 9.35 -9.39
N LEU A 95 -6.12 9.23 -9.20
CA LEU A 95 -5.42 7.96 -9.01
C LEU A 95 -4.88 7.92 -7.59
N CYS A 96 -4.81 6.73 -7.00
CA CYS A 96 -4.40 6.56 -5.62
C CYS A 96 -3.41 5.39 -5.49
N PHE A 97 -2.33 5.54 -4.73
CA PHE A 97 -1.36 4.47 -4.50
C PHE A 97 -0.64 4.59 -3.15
N PHE A 98 -0.04 3.49 -2.69
CA PHE A 98 0.76 3.39 -1.47
C PHE A 98 1.95 2.46 -1.72
N PRO A 99 3.10 2.66 -1.06
CA PRO A 99 3.41 3.74 -0.12
C PRO A 99 3.77 5.04 -0.84
N GLU A 100 4.26 6.03 -0.08
CA GLU A 100 5.01 7.15 -0.67
C GLU A 100 6.23 6.58 -1.42
N PRO A 101 6.46 6.97 -2.69
CA PRO A 101 7.55 6.43 -3.48
C PRO A 101 8.86 7.15 -3.16
N ASP A 102 9.99 6.48 -3.41
CA ASP A 102 11.32 7.10 -3.35
C ASP A 102 11.42 8.25 -4.38
N THR A 103 10.82 8.03 -5.55
CA THR A 103 10.74 9.02 -6.63
C THR A 103 9.45 8.86 -7.43
N LEU A 104 8.92 9.98 -7.93
CA LEU A 104 7.85 10.01 -8.91
C LEU A 104 8.32 10.82 -10.12
N ILE A 105 8.56 10.16 -11.25
CA ILE A 105 9.07 10.81 -12.46
C ILE A 105 8.41 10.18 -13.67
N ASN A 106 7.94 11.00 -14.61
CA ASN A 106 7.38 10.55 -15.89
C ASN A 106 6.27 9.49 -15.73
N GLY A 107 5.34 9.70 -14.78
CA GLY A 107 4.24 8.76 -14.52
C GLY A 107 4.68 7.42 -13.90
N VAL A 108 5.90 7.34 -13.35
CA VAL A 108 6.43 6.13 -12.70
C VAL A 108 6.79 6.43 -11.26
N ALA A 109 6.17 5.69 -10.33
CA ALA A 109 6.51 5.68 -8.92
C ALA A 109 7.53 4.57 -8.66
N SER A 110 8.69 4.90 -8.09
CA SER A 110 9.76 3.95 -7.79
C SER A 110 9.89 3.71 -6.29
N PHE A 111 10.19 2.47 -5.90
CA PHE A 111 10.24 2.04 -4.50
C PHE A 111 11.46 1.17 -4.23
N THR A 112 12.02 1.30 -3.04
CA THR A 112 13.01 0.40 -2.45
C THR A 112 12.43 -0.20 -1.18
N LEU A 113 12.05 -1.46 -1.26
CA LEU A 113 11.34 -2.16 -0.19
C LEU A 113 12.29 -2.89 0.75
N ASP A 114 11.90 -3.00 2.01
CA ASP A 114 12.58 -3.81 3.03
C ASP A 114 11.77 -5.05 3.45
N GLY A 115 10.64 -5.27 2.79
CA GLY A 115 9.69 -6.35 3.02
C GLY A 115 8.58 -6.05 4.04
N THR A 116 8.60 -4.89 4.70
CA THR A 116 7.58 -4.52 5.72
C THR A 116 6.30 -3.99 5.09
N ARG A 117 6.41 -3.31 3.96
CA ARG A 117 5.30 -2.60 3.32
C ARG A 117 4.87 -3.30 2.04
N ASP A 118 3.57 -3.24 1.80
CA ASP A 118 2.98 -3.59 0.52
C ASP A 118 3.01 -2.40 -0.45
N ILE A 119 2.88 -2.67 -1.75
CA ILE A 119 2.52 -1.69 -2.78
C ILE A 119 1.06 -1.89 -3.13
N ILE A 120 0.26 -0.84 -2.96
CA ILE A 120 -1.19 -0.87 -3.19
C ILE A 120 -1.53 0.19 -4.24
N TYR A 121 -2.39 -0.16 -5.18
CA TYR A 121 -2.76 0.70 -6.30
C TYR A 121 -4.28 0.74 -6.48
N SER A 122 -4.83 1.91 -6.74
CA SER A 122 -6.18 2.08 -7.29
C SER A 122 -6.07 2.72 -8.66
N PRO A 123 -6.74 2.15 -9.69
CA PRO A 123 -6.89 2.80 -10.98
C PRO A 123 -7.51 4.20 -10.88
N VAL A 124 -7.43 4.94 -11.98
CA VAL A 124 -8.06 6.26 -12.10
C VAL A 124 -9.57 6.14 -11.87
N ALA A 125 -10.05 6.79 -10.82
CA ALA A 125 -11.45 6.91 -10.45
C ALA A 125 -12.01 8.26 -10.92
N TYR A 126 -13.26 8.25 -11.39
CA TYR A 126 -13.95 9.42 -11.93
C TYR A 126 -14.89 10.02 -10.89
N ALA A 127 -14.65 11.27 -10.52
CA ALA A 127 -15.48 12.01 -9.56
C ALA A 127 -16.66 12.75 -10.21
N GLY A 128 -16.76 12.74 -11.54
CA GLY A 128 -17.74 13.53 -12.27
C GLY A 128 -17.20 14.87 -12.74
N SER A 129 -18.12 15.78 -13.02
CA SER A 129 -17.86 17.19 -13.32
C SER A 129 -18.80 18.08 -12.50
N LEU A 130 -18.59 19.40 -12.55
CA LEU A 130 -19.36 20.38 -11.77
C LEU A 130 -20.89 20.17 -11.86
N TYR A 131 -21.42 20.02 -13.08
CA TYR A 131 -22.87 19.87 -13.30
C TYR A 131 -23.34 18.41 -13.37
N ALA A 132 -22.43 17.46 -13.23
CA ALA A 132 -22.71 16.03 -13.25
C ALA A 132 -21.73 15.28 -12.31
N PRO A 133 -21.80 15.52 -10.99
CA PRO A 133 -20.97 14.81 -10.03
C PRO A 133 -21.31 13.31 -10.05
N ASN A 134 -20.29 12.47 -9.87
CA ASN A 134 -20.49 11.03 -9.82
C ASN A 134 -20.81 10.59 -8.38
N PRO A 135 -22.04 10.14 -8.07
CA PRO A 135 -22.39 9.69 -6.73
C PRO A 135 -21.65 8.40 -6.32
N ASP A 136 -21.18 7.62 -7.29
CA ASP A 136 -20.47 6.34 -7.06
C ASP A 136 -18.95 6.52 -7.03
N PHE A 137 -18.46 7.77 -6.93
CA PHE A 137 -17.03 8.03 -6.85
C PHE A 137 -16.42 7.36 -5.62
N GLY A 138 -15.41 6.53 -5.85
CA GLY A 138 -14.65 5.83 -4.81
C GLY A 138 -13.42 5.17 -5.41
N PHE A 139 -12.55 4.64 -4.55
CA PHE A 139 -11.32 3.96 -4.97
C PHE A 139 -11.45 2.45 -4.83
N SER A 140 -10.87 1.72 -5.79
CA SER A 140 -10.84 0.26 -5.77
C SER A 140 -9.40 -0.19 -5.81
N PHE A 141 -8.91 -0.63 -4.65
CA PHE A 141 -7.52 -0.96 -4.45
C PHE A 141 -7.22 -2.41 -4.79
N ARG A 142 -6.00 -2.63 -5.28
CA ARG A 142 -5.38 -3.93 -5.44
C ARG A 142 -3.98 -3.91 -4.85
N HIS A 143 -3.61 -5.03 -4.26
CA HIS A 143 -2.30 -5.29 -3.70
C HIS A 143 -1.38 -5.84 -4.80
N GLU A 144 -0.20 -5.25 -4.99
CA GLU A 144 0.72 -5.57 -6.09
C GLU A 144 1.84 -6.55 -5.68
N LEU A 145 2.07 -6.73 -4.38
CA LEU A 145 2.98 -7.74 -3.84
C LEU A 145 2.22 -8.95 -3.30
N SER A 146 2.94 -10.01 -2.98
CA SER A 146 2.42 -11.14 -2.20
C SER A 146 3.01 -11.10 -0.80
N ARG A 147 2.23 -11.53 0.20
CA ARG A 147 2.73 -11.71 1.57
C ARG A 147 3.06 -13.19 1.79
N LEU A 148 4.27 -13.46 2.26
CA LEU A 148 4.66 -14.78 2.75
C LEU A 148 4.69 -14.75 4.27
N ASN A 149 4.08 -15.74 4.90
CA ASN A 149 4.16 -15.96 6.33
C ASN A 149 4.79 -17.35 6.54
N VAL A 150 5.87 -17.43 7.30
CA VAL A 150 6.71 -18.63 7.30
C VAL A 150 6.76 -19.24 8.68
N THR A 151 6.57 -20.55 8.73
CA THR A 151 6.75 -21.35 9.93
C THR A 151 7.82 -22.40 9.70
N VAL A 152 8.51 -22.79 10.77
CA VAL A 152 9.58 -23.80 10.73
C VAL A 152 9.35 -24.84 11.82
N THR A 153 9.47 -26.11 11.46
CA THR A 153 9.35 -27.26 12.35
C THR A 153 10.42 -28.30 12.03
N LEU A 154 10.90 -29.02 13.03
CA LEU A 154 11.81 -30.17 12.84
C LEU A 154 11.04 -31.49 12.93
N SER A 155 11.45 -32.48 12.14
CA SER A 155 10.77 -33.78 12.05
C SER A 155 11.24 -34.83 13.06
N GLN A 156 12.07 -34.48 14.06
CA GLN A 156 12.76 -35.44 14.94
C GLN A 156 12.71 -35.08 16.43
N ASP A 157 12.76 -36.13 17.26
CA ASP A 157 12.58 -36.13 18.71
C ASP A 157 13.68 -35.37 19.49
N LYS A 158 13.29 -34.84 20.66
CA LYS A 158 14.01 -33.86 21.51
C LYS A 158 15.48 -34.16 21.87
N GLY A 159 15.98 -35.38 21.63
CA GLY A 159 17.29 -35.85 22.09
C GLY A 159 18.49 -35.28 21.32
N ASP A 160 18.33 -34.96 20.03
CA ASP A 160 19.43 -34.50 19.16
C ASP A 160 19.37 -33.02 18.77
N VAL A 161 18.31 -32.33 19.20
CA VAL A 161 17.86 -31.03 18.67
C VAL A 161 18.27 -29.84 19.54
N GLN A 162 18.78 -30.07 20.76
CA GLN A 162 18.95 -29.02 21.79
C GLN A 162 19.90 -27.86 21.43
N ASP A 163 20.64 -27.92 20.32
CA ASP A 163 21.64 -26.91 19.96
C ASP A 163 21.38 -26.24 18.60
N MET A 164 20.20 -26.42 17.99
CA MET A 164 19.90 -25.79 16.70
C MET A 164 19.18 -24.46 16.83
N LEU A 165 19.81 -23.43 16.28
CA LEU A 165 19.36 -22.06 16.34
C LEU A 165 19.20 -21.52 14.92
N LEU A 166 17.99 -21.10 14.56
CA LEU A 166 17.76 -20.32 13.35
C LEU A 166 18.25 -18.89 13.60
N LEU A 167 19.38 -18.54 12.99
CA LEU A 167 20.02 -17.23 13.12
C LEU A 167 19.29 -16.18 12.28
N SER A 168 18.85 -16.54 11.08
CA SER A 168 18.03 -15.67 10.23
C SER A 168 17.11 -16.48 9.31
N ALA A 169 15.94 -15.90 9.03
CA ALA A 169 15.08 -16.28 7.92
C ALA A 169 14.87 -15.04 7.04
N GLU A 170 15.17 -15.16 5.75
CA GLU A 170 15.11 -14.07 4.79
C GLU A 170 14.57 -14.58 3.44
N VAL A 171 13.96 -13.72 2.65
CA VAL A 171 13.57 -14.04 1.27
C VAL A 171 14.41 -13.26 0.28
N LEU A 172 15.06 -13.96 -0.64
CA LEU A 172 15.81 -13.37 -1.74
C LEU A 172 14.86 -13.05 -2.92
N THR A 173 14.62 -11.77 -3.16
CA THR A 173 13.72 -11.26 -4.21
C THR A 173 14.14 -9.87 -4.67
N TYR A 174 13.55 -9.34 -5.75
CA TYR A 174 13.72 -7.94 -6.14
C TYR A 174 13.01 -7.01 -5.17
N ASN A 175 13.73 -5.98 -4.70
CA ASN A 175 13.19 -4.98 -3.79
C ASN A 175 13.14 -3.57 -4.37
N LYS A 176 13.79 -3.33 -5.51
CA LYS A 176 13.65 -2.09 -6.29
C LYS A 176 12.60 -2.26 -7.38
N LEU A 177 11.44 -1.66 -7.18
CA LEU A 177 10.25 -1.86 -8.01
C LEU A 177 9.72 -0.53 -8.55
N GLN A 178 9.05 -0.58 -9.69
CA GLN A 178 8.50 0.58 -10.40
C GLN A 178 7.04 0.32 -10.76
N LEU A 179 6.15 1.18 -10.27
CA LEU A 179 4.72 1.18 -10.58
C LEU A 179 4.45 2.24 -11.64
N HIS A 180 3.98 1.81 -12.81
CA HIS A 180 3.50 2.72 -13.84
C HIS A 180 2.12 3.25 -13.47
N LEU A 181 1.89 4.55 -13.55
CA LEU A 181 0.64 5.19 -13.09
C LEU A 181 -0.28 5.57 -14.25
N ASP A 182 0.27 5.73 -15.46
CA ASP A 182 -0.47 6.07 -16.68
C ASP A 182 -0.08 5.18 -17.87
N GLY A 183 -0.74 5.46 -19.01
CA GLY A 183 -0.49 4.79 -20.27
C GLY A 183 -0.91 3.31 -20.30
N PRO A 184 -0.46 2.56 -21.32
CA PRO A 184 -0.84 1.15 -21.51
C PRO A 184 -0.36 0.19 -20.40
N LEU A 185 0.54 0.67 -19.54
CA LEU A 185 1.13 -0.10 -18.45
C LEU A 185 0.58 0.32 -17.08
N ALA A 186 -0.42 1.20 -17.03
CA ALA A 186 -0.98 1.71 -15.78
C ALA A 186 -1.31 0.60 -14.78
N GLY A 187 -0.84 0.80 -13.56
CA GLY A 187 -0.91 -0.09 -12.41
C GLY A 187 -0.06 -1.36 -12.53
N ARG A 188 0.82 -1.51 -13.52
CA ARG A 188 1.74 -2.67 -13.57
C ARG A 188 2.99 -2.39 -12.76
N LEU A 189 3.33 -3.34 -11.90
CA LEU A 189 4.58 -3.34 -11.15
C LEU A 189 5.69 -4.06 -11.93
N LYS A 190 6.84 -3.40 -12.07
CA LYS A 190 8.03 -3.93 -12.75
C LYS A 190 9.26 -3.83 -11.86
N VAL A 191 10.25 -4.66 -12.16
CA VAL A 191 11.58 -4.57 -11.59
C VAL A 191 12.32 -3.39 -12.23
N ALA A 192 12.97 -2.55 -11.41
CA ALA A 192 13.79 -1.45 -11.92
C ALA A 192 14.98 -1.97 -12.74
N GLY A 193 15.42 -1.24 -13.76
CA GLY A 193 16.49 -1.70 -14.66
C GLY A 193 17.85 -1.95 -14.00
N ASP A 194 18.13 -1.26 -12.89
CA ASP A 194 19.35 -1.41 -12.07
C ASP A 194 19.18 -2.35 -10.87
N ALA A 195 17.99 -2.95 -10.71
CA ALA A 195 17.67 -3.74 -9.53
C ALA A 195 18.51 -5.03 -9.46
N LYS A 196 18.90 -5.36 -8.23
CA LYS A 196 19.46 -6.67 -7.87
C LYS A 196 18.54 -7.29 -6.83
N LYS A 197 18.57 -8.63 -6.74
CA LYS A 197 17.89 -9.32 -5.64
C LYS A 197 18.53 -8.93 -4.31
N ALA A 198 17.71 -8.69 -3.31
CA ALA A 198 18.09 -8.41 -1.95
C ALA A 198 17.47 -9.45 -1.02
N ARG A 199 18.11 -9.68 0.13
CA ARG A 199 17.54 -10.49 1.20
C ARG A 199 16.62 -9.61 2.04
N LEU A 200 15.34 -9.96 2.04
CA LEU A 200 14.32 -9.28 2.85
C LEU A 200 14.07 -10.12 4.10
N PRO A 201 14.34 -9.60 5.31
CA PRO A 201 14.13 -10.37 6.52
C PRO A 201 12.64 -10.63 6.76
N LEU A 202 12.32 -11.77 7.34
CA LEU A 202 11.00 -11.96 7.91
C LEU A 202 10.88 -11.20 9.24
N ARG A 203 9.68 -10.69 9.52
CA ARG A 203 9.39 -9.95 10.74
C ARG A 203 8.09 -10.41 11.39
N ASP A 204 8.08 -10.44 12.72
CA ASP A 204 6.86 -10.63 13.49
C ASP A 204 5.91 -9.43 13.34
N ASP A 205 4.71 -9.54 13.90
CA ASP A 205 3.68 -8.48 13.83
C ASP A 205 4.09 -7.19 14.57
N ALA A 206 5.08 -7.26 15.47
CA ALA A 206 5.68 -6.09 16.11
C ALA A 206 6.80 -5.45 15.26
N GLY A 207 7.13 -6.04 14.11
CA GLY A 207 8.16 -5.58 13.19
C GLY A 207 9.58 -6.04 13.53
N SER A 208 9.74 -6.93 14.51
CA SER A 208 11.05 -7.47 14.90
C SER A 208 11.50 -8.54 13.93
N VAL A 209 12.77 -8.47 13.50
CA VAL A 209 13.36 -9.45 12.60
C VAL A 209 13.48 -10.81 13.28
N ALA A 210 13.07 -11.86 12.58
CA ALA A 210 13.21 -13.24 13.02
C ALA A 210 14.68 -13.65 13.14
N ARG A 211 15.12 -13.86 14.37
CA ARG A 211 16.49 -14.25 14.71
C ARG A 211 16.53 -15.03 16.01
N ASN A 212 17.56 -15.87 16.14
CA ASN A 212 17.80 -16.69 17.33
C ASN A 212 16.58 -17.51 17.75
N ILE A 213 15.89 -18.11 16.79
CA ILE A 213 14.73 -18.98 17.06
C ILE A 213 15.24 -20.39 17.32
N HIS A 214 14.97 -20.91 18.53
CA HIS A 214 15.29 -22.29 18.86
C HIS A 214 14.38 -23.23 18.08
N LEU A 215 14.99 -24.03 17.21
CA LEU A 215 14.28 -24.99 16.38
C LEU A 215 13.90 -26.22 17.20
N SER A 216 12.69 -26.72 17.00
CA SER A 216 12.20 -27.95 17.63
C SER A 216 11.06 -28.56 16.82
N GLU A 217 10.48 -29.66 17.32
CA GLU A 217 9.26 -30.27 16.76
C GLU A 217 8.02 -29.42 16.94
N ILE A 218 8.09 -28.40 17.79
CA ILE A 218 7.02 -27.43 17.94
C ILE A 218 7.21 -26.38 16.86
N THR A 219 6.22 -26.26 15.97
CA THR A 219 6.18 -25.25 14.93
C THR A 219 6.47 -23.86 15.50
N LYS A 220 7.47 -23.20 14.91
CA LYS A 220 7.87 -21.84 15.26
C LYS A 220 7.45 -20.89 14.15
N ASP A 221 6.80 -19.81 14.55
CA ASP A 221 6.54 -18.70 13.65
C ASP A 221 7.83 -17.90 13.43
N CYS A 222 8.18 -17.68 12.16
CA CYS A 222 9.31 -16.85 11.76
C CYS A 222 8.85 -15.49 11.23
N GLY A 223 7.55 -15.20 11.28
CA GLY A 223 6.96 -13.95 10.83
C GLY A 223 6.69 -13.92 9.34
N SER A 224 6.59 -12.69 8.82
CA SER A 224 6.09 -12.43 7.48
C SER A 224 6.92 -11.41 6.70
N VAL A 225 6.75 -11.40 5.39
CA VAL A 225 7.46 -10.51 4.46
C VAL A 225 6.64 -10.29 3.18
N HIS A 226 6.60 -9.06 2.68
CA HIS A 226 6.06 -8.73 1.36
C HIS A 226 7.13 -8.88 0.28
N VAL A 227 6.80 -9.57 -0.80
CA VAL A 227 7.76 -9.97 -1.85
C VAL A 227 7.18 -9.76 -3.24
N TYR A 228 8.06 -9.57 -4.22
CA TYR A 228 7.65 -9.40 -5.61
C TYR A 228 7.07 -10.71 -6.16
N ALA A 229 5.83 -10.64 -6.64
CA ALA A 229 5.05 -11.84 -6.96
C ALA A 229 5.37 -12.47 -8.32
N ALA A 230 5.92 -11.69 -9.27
CA ALA A 230 6.12 -12.14 -10.65
C ALA A 230 7.41 -12.98 -10.85
N GLU A 231 7.96 -13.54 -9.79
CA GLU A 231 9.08 -14.47 -9.84
C GLU A 231 8.92 -15.60 -8.81
N ASN A 232 9.84 -16.57 -8.85
CA ASN A 232 9.98 -17.58 -7.80
C ASN A 232 10.93 -17.03 -6.73
N PRO A 233 10.43 -16.65 -5.54
CA PRO A 233 11.30 -16.22 -4.47
C PRO A 233 12.08 -17.40 -3.89
N VAL A 234 13.23 -17.10 -3.28
CA VAL A 234 14.05 -18.10 -2.58
C VAL A 234 14.04 -17.77 -1.10
N LEU A 235 13.50 -18.67 -0.28
CA LEU A 235 13.61 -18.59 1.18
C LEU A 235 15.01 -19.05 1.60
N VAL A 236 15.71 -18.21 2.34
CA VAL A 236 17.08 -18.42 2.81
C VAL A 236 17.05 -18.54 4.33
N LEU A 237 17.44 -19.69 4.84
CA LEU A 237 17.52 -19.99 6.26
C LEU A 237 19.00 -20.13 6.66
N THR A 238 19.45 -19.34 7.63
CA THR A 238 20.80 -19.47 8.21
C THR A 238 20.67 -20.12 9.57
N ILE A 239 21.26 -21.29 9.74
CA ILE A 239 21.08 -22.15 10.91
C ILE A 239 22.43 -22.44 11.54
N GLN A 240 22.52 -22.25 12.84
CA GLN A 240 23.61 -22.76 13.65
C GLN A 240 23.25 -24.16 14.13
N GLY A 241 24.04 -25.16 13.73
CA GLY A 241 23.96 -26.51 14.25
C GLY A 241 25.19 -26.87 15.07
N LYS A 242 25.26 -28.12 15.54
CA LYS A 242 26.35 -28.65 16.39
C LYS A 242 27.75 -28.48 15.76
N THR A 243 27.86 -28.65 14.45
CA THR A 243 29.14 -28.63 13.72
C THR A 243 29.50 -27.28 13.09
N GLY A 244 28.64 -26.27 13.27
CA GLY A 244 28.84 -24.92 12.72
C GLY A 244 27.58 -24.34 12.09
N THR A 245 27.77 -23.22 11.39
CA THR A 245 26.70 -22.50 10.70
C THR A 245 26.61 -22.95 9.24
N PHE A 246 25.38 -23.15 8.76
CA PHE A 246 25.11 -23.45 7.35
C PHE A 246 23.88 -22.68 6.86
N THR A 247 23.76 -22.55 5.54
CA THR A 247 22.64 -21.88 4.88
C THR A 247 21.86 -22.87 4.03
N ARG A 248 20.53 -22.75 4.05
CA ARG A 248 19.62 -23.51 3.20
C ARG A 248 18.78 -22.56 2.37
N GLU A 249 18.73 -22.84 1.07
CA GLU A 249 17.96 -22.09 0.09
C GLU A 249 16.83 -22.98 -0.42
N LEU A 250 15.60 -22.49 -0.33
CA LEU A 250 14.38 -23.18 -0.72
C LEU A 250 13.67 -22.32 -1.76
N THR A 251 13.64 -22.81 -3.00
CA THR A 251 12.90 -22.13 -4.08
C THR A 251 11.41 -22.37 -3.88
N LEU A 252 10.64 -21.29 -3.81
CA LEU A 252 9.19 -21.34 -3.69
C LEU A 252 8.54 -21.26 -5.08
N PRO A 253 7.30 -21.77 -5.23
CA PRO A 253 6.52 -21.56 -6.44
C PRO A 253 6.29 -20.07 -6.76
N THR A 254 5.93 -19.77 -8.01
CA THR A 254 5.53 -18.43 -8.42
C THR A 254 4.32 -17.97 -7.62
N LEU A 255 4.33 -16.71 -7.19
CA LEU A 255 3.27 -16.14 -6.37
C LEU A 255 2.26 -15.36 -7.24
N THR A 256 1.12 -15.05 -6.67
CA THR A 256 0.11 -14.19 -7.29
C THR A 256 0.01 -12.86 -6.54
N PRO A 257 0.08 -11.69 -7.22
CA PRO A 257 -0.13 -10.40 -6.58
C PRO A 257 -1.40 -10.34 -5.73
N GLY A 258 -1.30 -9.74 -4.55
CA GLY A 258 -2.37 -9.58 -3.58
C GLY A 258 -2.80 -10.84 -2.84
N LYS A 259 -2.14 -11.97 -3.07
CA LYS A 259 -2.32 -13.18 -2.29
C LYS A 259 -1.36 -13.23 -1.10
N GLU A 260 -1.86 -13.82 -0.03
CA GLU A 260 -1.08 -14.15 1.16
C GLU A 260 -0.91 -15.67 1.21
N TYR A 261 0.29 -16.11 1.54
CA TYR A 261 0.63 -17.52 1.57
C TYR A 261 1.22 -17.90 2.91
N ARG A 262 0.96 -19.15 3.31
CA ARG A 262 1.69 -19.85 4.35
C ARG A 262 2.82 -20.66 3.72
N VAL A 263 4.03 -20.50 4.25
CA VAL A 263 5.19 -21.32 3.90
C VAL A 263 5.53 -22.18 5.11
N GLU A 264 5.29 -23.48 5.01
CA GLU A 264 5.63 -24.40 6.09
C GLU A 264 6.94 -25.09 5.75
N VAL A 265 7.95 -24.88 6.59
CA VAL A 265 9.27 -25.48 6.43
C VAL A 265 9.41 -26.65 7.40
N THR A 266 9.63 -27.85 6.86
CA THR A 266 9.99 -29.02 7.65
C THR A 266 11.47 -29.35 7.45
N GLY A 267 12.24 -29.35 8.53
CA GLY A 267 13.65 -29.75 8.56
C GLY A 267 13.82 -31.19 9.04
N ASP A 268 14.49 -32.02 8.24
CA ASP A 268 14.99 -33.35 8.60
C ASP A 268 16.50 -33.29 8.78
N LEU A 269 16.93 -33.36 10.03
CA LEU A 269 18.31 -33.11 10.43
C LEU A 269 19.27 -34.27 10.14
N GLN A 270 18.78 -35.52 10.10
CA GLN A 270 19.63 -36.68 9.75
C GLN A 270 20.12 -36.59 8.31
N ASN A 271 19.27 -36.08 7.43
CA ASN A 271 19.58 -35.93 6.00
C ASN A 271 19.96 -34.48 5.64
N VAL A 272 19.92 -33.57 6.62
CA VAL A 272 20.07 -32.11 6.45
C VAL A 272 19.18 -31.57 5.32
N LEU A 273 17.97 -32.10 5.22
CA LEU A 273 16.98 -31.78 4.21
C LEU A 273 15.98 -30.79 4.78
N PHE A 274 15.68 -29.73 4.03
CA PHE A 274 14.59 -28.82 4.33
C PHE A 274 13.63 -28.84 3.15
N LYS A 275 12.34 -28.89 3.43
CA LYS A 275 11.28 -28.82 2.43
C LYS A 275 10.33 -27.70 2.80
N ALA A 276 9.90 -26.94 1.81
CA ALA A 276 8.88 -25.91 1.96
C ALA A 276 7.62 -26.33 1.18
N SER A 277 6.45 -26.25 1.81
CA SER A 277 5.15 -26.24 1.15
C SER A 277 4.59 -24.81 1.13
N LEU A 278 3.84 -24.48 0.08
CA LEU A 278 3.15 -23.21 -0.07
C LEU A 278 1.64 -23.48 -0.14
N SER A 279 0.86 -22.82 0.69
CA SER A 279 -0.61 -22.84 0.63
C SER A 279 -1.18 -21.44 0.74
N ASP A 280 -2.40 -21.25 0.27
CA ASP A 280 -3.14 -20.02 0.52
C ASP A 280 -3.27 -19.81 2.03
N TRP A 281 -3.07 -18.57 2.50
CA TRP A 281 -3.29 -18.21 3.89
C TRP A 281 -4.75 -17.80 4.07
N ILE A 282 -5.47 -18.49 4.95
CA ILE A 282 -6.81 -18.09 5.41
C ILE A 282 -6.67 -17.56 6.83
N GLN A 283 -7.22 -16.36 7.08
CA GLN A 283 -7.22 -15.77 8.43
C GLN A 283 -7.94 -16.71 9.41
N GLY A 284 -7.24 -17.15 10.47
CA GLY A 284 -7.73 -18.14 11.44
C GLY A 284 -7.08 -19.54 11.37
N ASP A 285 -6.22 -19.81 10.38
CA ASP A 285 -5.51 -21.10 10.29
C ASP A 285 -4.40 -21.24 11.34
N SER A 286 -4.14 -22.46 11.81
CA SER A 286 -3.19 -22.80 12.89
C SER A 286 -1.82 -22.12 12.75
N GLY A 287 -1.52 -21.17 13.64
CA GLY A 287 -0.38 -20.25 13.52
C GLY A 287 -0.64 -18.89 14.18
N GLU A 288 -1.87 -18.63 14.64
CA GLU A 288 -2.20 -17.42 15.40
C GLU A 288 -1.36 -17.29 16.68
N ALA A 289 -0.60 -16.18 16.78
CA ALA A 289 -0.55 -15.47 18.04
C ALA A 289 -1.98 -14.94 18.29
N LYS A 290 -2.62 -15.41 19.37
CA LYS A 290 -3.86 -14.80 19.84
C LYS A 290 -3.59 -13.32 20.15
N LEU A 291 -4.41 -12.43 19.61
CA LEU A 291 -4.53 -11.04 20.07
C LEU A 291 -4.79 -10.99 21.57
#